data_AF-A0A1G9XXE5-F1
#
_entry.id   AF-A0A1G9XXE5-F1
#
_cell.length_a   1.000
_cell.length_b   1.000
_cell.length_c   1.000
_cell.angle_alpha   90.00
_cell.angle_beta   90.00
_cell.angle_gamma   90.00
#
_symmetry.space_group_name_H-M   'P 1'
#
loop_
_entity.id
_entity.type
_entity.pdbx_description
1 polymer ?
#
loop_
_entity_poly.entity_id
_entity_poly.type
_entity_poly.pdbx_seq_one_letter_code
_entity_poly.pdbx_strand_id
1 'polypeptide(L)'
;MKFYGDPYGYPTVGWGHLITKTKTYTKNTSGNPNTSLLTQAEANALSSSLNLGYTSPISQSKANTFFTEDTAKAVTAVNKLKLNFSQSQFDALVSPTFNGGPGVLETNDVKAMLAYKQIYPTFSGPLSANEIDTCSKLVSKAFSYDRKLQRRRIEEATLFCKGRQYTHKYPVYTL
;
A
#
# COMPACT_ATOMS: atom_id res chain seq x y z
N MET A 1 17.42 7.01 10.16
CA MET A 1 16.94 6.55 8.85
C MET A 1 17.25 7.61 7.80
N LYS A 2 17.90 7.24 6.70
CA LYS A 2 18.34 8.19 5.65
C LYS A 2 17.24 8.41 4.61
N PHE A 3 17.31 9.54 3.90
CA PHE A 3 16.49 9.78 2.72
C PHE A 3 16.89 8.81 1.61
N TYR A 4 15.91 8.36 0.83
CA TYR A 4 16.09 7.46 -0.31
C TYR A 4 15.11 7.81 -1.43
N GLY A 5 15.42 7.44 -2.67
CA GLY A 5 14.47 7.54 -3.79
C GLY A 5 13.49 6.38 -3.77
N ASP A 6 12.19 6.64 -3.86
CA ASP A 6 11.15 5.60 -3.97
C ASP A 6 11.22 4.87 -5.35
N PRO A 7 10.30 3.92 -5.66
CA PRO A 7 10.28 3.26 -6.98
C PRO A 7 10.09 4.20 -8.18
N TYR A 8 9.63 5.43 -7.95
CA TYR A 8 9.54 6.49 -8.95
C TYR A 8 10.74 7.46 -8.90
N GLY A 9 11.57 7.37 -7.87
CA GLY A 9 12.74 8.21 -7.62
C GLY A 9 12.44 9.38 -6.70
N TYR A 10 11.21 9.52 -6.19
CA TYR A 10 10.86 10.64 -5.32
C TYR A 10 11.55 10.49 -3.95
N PRO A 11 12.13 11.57 -3.41
CA PRO A 11 12.78 11.53 -2.12
C PRO A 11 11.77 11.19 -1.03
N THR A 12 12.10 10.15 -0.27
CA THR A 12 11.25 9.51 0.73
C THR A 12 12.11 9.19 1.95
N VAL A 13 11.48 9.11 3.13
CA VAL A 13 12.18 8.77 4.37
C VAL A 13 11.32 7.87 5.27
N GLY A 14 11.98 7.17 6.20
CA GLY A 14 11.29 6.36 7.19
C GLY A 14 10.60 5.17 6.55
N TRP A 15 9.31 5.02 6.84
CA TRP A 15 8.47 3.91 6.37
C TRP A 15 7.66 4.26 5.12
N GLY A 16 8.19 5.14 4.25
CA GLY A 16 7.52 5.58 3.02
C GLY A 16 6.95 7.00 3.05
N HIS A 17 7.41 7.85 3.96
CA HIS A 17 7.00 9.26 4.02
C HIS A 17 7.57 10.05 2.83
N LEU A 18 6.70 10.49 1.94
CA LEU A 18 7.07 11.23 0.73
C LEU A 18 7.44 12.69 1.08
N ILE A 19 8.65 13.10 0.72
CA ILE A 19 9.14 14.47 0.99
C ILE A 19 8.63 15.44 -0.06
N THR A 20 8.76 15.09 -1.35
CA THR A 20 8.26 15.91 -2.48
C THR A 20 8.18 15.09 -3.76
N LYS A 21 7.33 15.50 -4.71
CA LYS A 21 7.27 14.96 -6.07
C LYS A 21 8.02 15.81 -7.11
N THR A 22 8.56 16.96 -6.72
CA THR A 22 9.16 17.94 -7.65
C THR A 22 10.62 17.65 -8.00
N LYS A 23 11.26 16.71 -7.30
CA LYS A 23 12.64 16.27 -7.51
C LYS A 23 12.70 14.76 -7.53
N THR A 24 13.65 14.21 -8.28
CA THR A 24 13.89 12.76 -8.35
C THR A 24 15.37 12.43 -8.17
N TYR A 25 15.65 11.28 -7.58
CA TYR A 25 16.96 10.70 -7.33
C TYR A 25 17.01 9.26 -7.85
N THR A 26 18.09 8.54 -7.55
CA THR A 26 18.23 7.10 -7.85
C THR A 26 17.01 6.32 -7.35
N LYS A 27 16.34 5.61 -8.26
CA LYS A 27 15.11 4.87 -7.98
C LYS A 27 15.40 3.61 -7.17
N ASN A 28 14.54 3.30 -6.21
CA ASN A 28 14.55 2.00 -5.55
C ASN A 28 13.83 0.95 -6.42
N THR A 29 14.58 0.27 -7.27
CA THR A 29 14.06 -0.83 -8.11
C THR A 29 14.11 -2.19 -7.42
N SER A 30 14.95 -2.34 -6.39
CA SER A 30 15.15 -3.61 -5.68
C SER A 30 14.13 -3.87 -4.56
N GLY A 31 13.39 -2.83 -4.15
CA GLY A 31 12.58 -2.83 -2.93
C GLY A 31 13.39 -2.63 -1.65
N ASN A 32 14.74 -2.60 -1.72
CA ASN A 32 15.61 -2.30 -0.58
C ASN A 32 16.04 -0.82 -0.63
N PRO A 33 15.59 0.05 0.32
CA PRO A 33 15.89 1.47 0.30
C PRO A 33 17.38 1.79 0.39
N ASN A 34 18.20 0.87 0.94
CA ASN A 34 19.65 1.04 1.02
C ASN A 34 20.33 1.08 -0.36
N THR A 35 19.65 0.65 -1.42
CA THR A 35 20.15 0.71 -2.80
C THR A 35 19.92 2.06 -3.49
N SER A 36 19.24 2.98 -2.81
CA SER A 36 18.75 4.25 -3.38
C SER A 36 18.94 5.43 -2.41
N LEU A 37 19.87 5.31 -1.46
CA LEU A 37 20.11 6.35 -0.46
C LEU A 37 20.62 7.62 -1.12
N LEU A 38 20.08 8.77 -0.70
CA LEU A 38 20.67 10.06 -1.03
C LEU A 38 22.01 10.21 -0.30
N THR A 39 22.97 10.82 -0.98
CA THR A 39 24.20 11.29 -0.33
C THR A 39 23.87 12.36 0.72
N GLN A 40 24.80 12.60 1.65
CA GLN A 40 24.60 13.61 2.69
C GLN A 40 24.43 15.02 2.08
N ALA A 41 25.18 15.34 1.01
CA ALA A 41 25.09 16.62 0.32
C ALA A 41 23.71 16.81 -0.32
N GLU A 42 23.18 15.80 -1.01
CA GLU A 42 21.85 15.84 -1.61
C GLU A 42 20.75 16.00 -0.55
N ALA A 43 20.84 15.24 0.55
CA ALA A 43 19.84 15.30 1.60
C ALA A 43 19.85 16.65 2.35
N ASN A 44 21.02 17.23 2.59
CA ASN A 44 21.17 18.57 3.16
C ASN A 44 20.57 19.63 2.22
N ALA A 45 20.94 19.59 0.93
CA ALA A 45 20.41 20.52 -0.06
C ALA A 45 18.88 20.41 -0.20
N LEU A 46 18.33 19.19 -0.16
CA LEU A 46 16.88 18.97 -0.20
C LEU A 46 16.20 19.57 1.03
N SER A 47 16.70 19.25 2.23
CA SER A 47 16.15 19.72 3.51
C SER A 47 16.13 21.24 3.59
N SER A 48 17.23 21.90 3.18
CA SER A 48 17.31 23.35 3.09
C SER A 48 16.35 23.92 2.06
N SER A 49 16.28 23.33 0.86
CA SER A 49 15.42 23.85 -0.23
C SER A 49 13.92 23.80 0.08
N LEU A 50 13.51 22.88 0.96
CA LEU A 50 12.12 22.70 1.36
C LEU A 50 11.84 23.21 2.79
N ASN A 51 12.86 23.77 3.46
CA ASN A 51 12.78 24.23 4.85
C ASN A 51 12.15 23.19 5.80
N LEU A 52 12.58 21.92 5.73
CA LEU A 52 11.91 20.80 6.39
C LEU A 52 11.95 20.84 7.93
N GLY A 53 12.80 21.68 8.55
CA GLY A 53 12.99 21.70 10.00
C GLY A 53 13.66 20.44 10.57
N TYR A 54 14.08 19.51 9.71
CA TYR A 54 14.85 18.30 10.04
C TYR A 54 15.80 17.96 8.89
N THR A 55 16.83 17.17 9.19
CA THR A 55 17.81 16.68 8.20
C THR A 55 17.82 15.16 8.13
N SER A 56 18.47 14.60 7.11
CA SER A 56 18.79 13.18 7.03
C SER A 56 20.14 12.91 7.73
N PRO A 57 20.27 11.87 8.56
CA PRO A 57 19.24 10.90 8.91
C PRO A 57 18.27 11.43 9.99
N ILE A 58 17.00 11.01 9.90
CA ILE A 58 16.02 11.22 10.99
C ILE A 58 16.12 10.11 12.04
N SER A 59 15.65 10.37 13.27
CA SER A 59 15.48 9.32 14.28
C SER A 59 14.38 8.32 13.90
N GLN A 60 14.42 7.12 14.49
CA GLN A 60 13.32 6.16 14.35
C GLN A 60 12.02 6.70 14.95
N SER A 61 12.08 7.45 16.06
CA SER A 61 10.90 8.08 16.65
C SER A 61 10.21 9.04 15.66
N LYS A 62 10.98 9.88 14.95
CA LYS A 62 10.44 10.78 13.93
C LYS A 62 9.84 10.01 12.75
N ALA A 63 10.49 8.92 12.32
CA ALA A 63 9.96 8.05 11.28
C ALA A 63 8.63 7.38 11.69
N ASN A 64 8.52 6.97 12.95
CA ASN A 64 7.28 6.41 13.49
C ASN A 64 6.17 7.47 13.56
N THR A 65 6.49 8.71 13.96
CA THR A 65 5.53 9.83 13.93
C THR A 65 4.98 10.03 12.52
N PHE A 66 5.84 10.14 11.50
CA PHE A 66 5.40 10.27 10.12
C PHE A 66 4.52 9.11 9.68
N PHE A 67 4.92 7.87 10.01
CA PHE A 67 4.14 6.69 9.65
C PHE A 67 2.76 6.68 10.32
N THR A 68 2.66 7.05 11.60
CA THR A 68 1.38 7.16 12.30
C THR A 68 0.49 8.21 11.64
N GLU A 69 1.03 9.39 11.34
CA GLU A 69 0.29 10.49 10.69
C GLU A 69 -0.18 10.14 9.29
N ASP A 70 0.69 9.56 8.47
CA ASP A 70 0.38 9.17 7.09
C ASP A 70 -0.64 8.02 7.04
N THR A 71 -0.51 7.04 7.95
CA THR A 71 -1.41 5.87 8.03
C THR A 71 -2.80 6.24 8.52
N ALA A 72 -2.94 7.27 9.37
CA ALA A 72 -4.23 7.68 9.91
C ALA A 72 -5.28 7.99 8.83
N LYS A 73 -4.85 8.61 7.71
CA LYS A 73 -5.74 8.91 6.57
C LYS A 73 -6.25 7.64 5.89
N ALA A 74 -5.37 6.66 5.70
CA ALA A 74 -5.73 5.38 5.08
C ALA A 74 -6.67 4.57 5.97
N VAL A 75 -6.36 4.46 7.26
CA VAL A 75 -7.22 3.81 8.27
C VAL A 75 -8.60 4.46 8.31
N THR A 76 -8.65 5.79 8.34
CA THR A 76 -9.91 6.54 8.32
C THR A 76 -10.73 6.25 7.06
N ALA A 77 -10.08 6.17 5.89
CA ALA A 77 -10.76 5.87 4.63
C ALA A 77 -11.35 4.45 4.61
N VAL A 78 -10.61 3.43 5.07
CA VAL A 78 -11.13 2.05 5.14
C VAL A 78 -12.25 1.94 6.17
N ASN A 79 -12.14 2.60 7.33
CA ASN A 79 -13.21 2.63 8.34
C ASN A 79 -14.51 3.25 7.82
N LYS A 80 -14.42 4.27 6.94
CA LYS A 80 -15.59 4.91 6.32
C LYS A 80 -16.41 3.98 5.43
N LEU A 81 -15.84 2.85 4.99
CA LEU A 81 -16.59 1.84 4.23
C LEU A 81 -17.70 1.20 5.07
N LYS A 82 -17.57 1.16 6.41
CA LYS A 82 -18.54 0.56 7.34
C LYS A 82 -18.89 -0.90 7.00
N LEU A 83 -17.89 -1.68 6.61
CA LEU A 83 -18.00 -3.09 6.24
C LEU A 83 -17.27 -3.98 7.27
N ASN A 84 -17.74 -5.22 7.42
CA ASN A 84 -17.21 -6.16 8.42
C ASN A 84 -16.00 -6.93 7.89
N PHE A 85 -14.82 -6.35 8.01
CA PHE A 85 -13.57 -6.99 7.60
C PHE A 85 -12.98 -7.85 8.72
N SER A 86 -12.22 -8.90 8.35
CA SER A 86 -11.22 -9.44 9.28
C SER A 86 -10.07 -8.43 9.44
N GLN A 87 -9.26 -8.56 10.48
CA GLN A 87 -8.07 -7.70 10.64
C GLN A 87 -7.16 -7.77 9.41
N SER A 88 -6.95 -8.96 8.84
CA SER A 88 -6.11 -9.14 7.65
C SER A 88 -6.68 -8.46 6.41
N GLN A 89 -8.00 -8.49 6.21
CA GLN A 89 -8.65 -7.77 5.11
C GLN A 89 -8.57 -6.26 5.30
N PHE A 90 -8.77 -5.79 6.53
CA PHE A 90 -8.64 -4.38 6.87
C PHE A 90 -7.23 -3.87 6.58
N ASP A 91 -6.20 -4.56 7.11
CA ASP A 91 -4.79 -4.20 6.91
C ASP A 91 -4.40 -4.23 5.43
N ALA A 92 -4.88 -5.25 4.70
CA ALA A 92 -4.65 -5.38 3.26
C ALA A 92 -5.27 -4.23 2.47
N LEU A 93 -6.42 -3.67 2.87
CA LEU A 93 -7.01 -2.48 2.22
C LEU A 93 -6.32 -1.18 2.65
N VAL A 94 -5.83 -1.09 3.90
CA VAL A 94 -5.08 0.08 4.38
C VAL A 94 -3.78 0.26 3.60
N SER A 95 -3.05 -0.82 3.28
CA SER A 95 -1.75 -0.72 2.59
C SER A 95 -1.78 -0.03 1.21
N PRO A 96 -2.62 -0.43 0.23
CA PRO A 96 -2.71 0.27 -1.04
C PRO A 96 -3.36 1.65 -0.87
N THR A 97 -4.23 1.85 0.12
CA THR A 97 -4.80 3.17 0.44
C THR A 97 -3.74 4.14 0.97
N PHE A 98 -2.80 3.66 1.79
CA PHE A 98 -1.63 4.44 2.23
C PHE A 98 -0.74 4.82 1.03
N ASN A 99 -0.55 3.89 0.10
CA ASN A 99 0.35 4.08 -1.03
C ASN A 99 -0.23 4.94 -2.17
N GLY A 100 -1.50 4.70 -2.54
CA GLY A 100 -2.18 5.36 -3.66
C GLY A 100 -3.21 6.41 -3.24
N GLY A 101 -3.46 6.56 -1.95
CA GLY A 101 -4.50 7.45 -1.41
C GLY A 101 -5.90 6.80 -1.36
N PRO A 102 -6.87 7.50 -0.74
CA PRO A 102 -8.24 7.00 -0.56
C PRO A 102 -8.98 6.70 -1.86
N GLY A 103 -8.61 7.34 -2.97
CA GLY A 103 -9.22 7.10 -4.28
C GLY A 103 -9.08 5.66 -4.80
N VAL A 104 -8.12 4.88 -4.28
CA VAL A 104 -7.99 3.45 -4.61
C VAL A 104 -9.27 2.69 -4.24
N LEU A 105 -9.88 3.02 -3.10
CA LEU A 105 -11.11 2.39 -2.62
C LEU A 105 -12.32 2.67 -3.53
N GLU A 106 -12.23 3.73 -4.33
CA GLU A 106 -13.30 4.18 -5.22
C GLU A 106 -13.24 3.56 -6.62
N THR A 107 -12.20 2.77 -6.91
CA THR A 107 -12.03 2.09 -8.20
C THR A 107 -13.11 1.04 -8.43
N ASN A 108 -13.47 0.82 -9.71
CA ASN A 108 -14.51 -0.14 -10.07
C ASN A 108 -14.18 -1.56 -9.58
N ASP A 109 -12.92 -1.97 -9.64
CA ASP A 109 -12.50 -3.32 -9.22
C ASP A 109 -12.61 -3.51 -7.71
N VAL A 110 -12.19 -2.51 -6.90
CA VAL A 110 -12.36 -2.56 -5.44
C VAL A 110 -13.85 -2.55 -5.08
N LYS A 111 -14.65 -1.69 -5.72
CA LYS A 111 -16.11 -1.65 -5.52
C LYS A 111 -16.78 -2.99 -5.88
N ALA A 112 -16.38 -3.61 -6.98
CA ALA A 112 -16.90 -4.91 -7.39
C ALA A 112 -16.55 -6.02 -6.37
N MET A 113 -15.32 -6.02 -5.85
CA MET A 113 -14.91 -6.95 -4.80
C MET A 113 -15.73 -6.73 -3.51
N LEU A 114 -15.87 -5.48 -3.07
CA LEU A 114 -16.62 -5.14 -1.85
C LEU A 114 -18.14 -5.41 -1.99
N ALA A 115 -18.68 -5.36 -3.20
CA ALA A 115 -20.09 -5.70 -3.43
C ALA A 115 -20.38 -7.22 -3.31
N TYR A 116 -19.35 -8.07 -3.32
CA TYR A 116 -19.53 -9.52 -3.34
C TYR A 116 -19.57 -10.10 -1.91
N LYS A 117 -20.76 -10.46 -1.44
CA LYS A 117 -21.01 -10.88 -0.04
C LYS A 117 -20.09 -12.02 0.46
N GLN A 118 -19.66 -12.92 -0.42
CA GLN A 118 -18.82 -14.08 -0.10
C GLN A 118 -17.37 -13.69 0.23
N ILE A 119 -16.93 -12.45 -0.05
CA ILE A 119 -15.62 -11.93 0.37
C ILE A 119 -15.55 -11.79 1.90
N TYR A 120 -16.67 -11.53 2.57
CA TYR A 120 -16.64 -11.16 3.98
C TYR A 120 -16.48 -12.37 4.90
N PRO A 121 -15.81 -12.19 6.06
CA PRO A 121 -15.68 -13.24 7.06
C PRO A 121 -16.99 -13.60 7.74
N THR A 122 -17.99 -12.73 7.64
CA THR A 122 -19.34 -12.97 8.14
C THR A 122 -20.17 -13.87 7.24
N PHE A 123 -19.71 -14.17 6.02
CA PHE A 123 -20.38 -15.16 5.18
C PHE A 123 -20.29 -16.53 5.85
N SER A 124 -21.44 -17.15 6.07
CA SER A 124 -21.56 -18.48 6.66
C SER A 124 -21.99 -19.49 5.61
N GLY A 125 -21.43 -20.70 5.71
CA GLY A 125 -21.69 -21.80 4.78
C GLY A 125 -20.52 -22.09 3.85
N PRO A 126 -20.63 -23.18 3.07
CA PRO A 126 -19.64 -23.51 2.06
C PRO A 126 -19.74 -22.55 0.87
N LEU A 127 -18.60 -22.24 0.26
CA LEU A 127 -18.55 -21.63 -1.06
C LEU A 127 -18.52 -22.72 -2.14
N SER A 128 -19.34 -22.57 -3.18
CA SER A 128 -19.20 -23.36 -4.40
C SER A 128 -17.89 -23.06 -5.10
N ALA A 129 -17.43 -23.97 -5.97
CA ALA A 129 -16.22 -23.76 -6.76
C ALA A 129 -16.27 -22.46 -7.59
N ASN A 130 -17.45 -22.11 -8.12
CA ASN A 130 -17.65 -20.87 -8.88
C ASN A 130 -17.55 -19.61 -7.98
N GLU A 131 -18.05 -19.67 -6.75
CA GLU A 131 -17.93 -18.55 -5.80
C GLU A 131 -16.49 -18.37 -5.32
N ILE A 132 -15.76 -19.46 -5.05
CA ILE A 132 -14.33 -19.42 -4.73
C ILE A 132 -13.54 -18.77 -5.87
N ASP A 133 -13.81 -19.18 -7.11
CA ASP A 133 -13.15 -18.63 -8.29
C ASP A 133 -13.50 -17.15 -8.50
N THR A 134 -14.77 -16.78 -8.28
CA THR A 134 -15.23 -15.39 -8.33
C THR A 134 -14.53 -14.51 -7.30
N CYS A 135 -14.47 -14.93 -6.03
CA CYS A 135 -13.70 -14.25 -5.00
C CYS A 135 -12.23 -14.08 -5.41
N SER A 136 -11.62 -15.15 -5.93
CA SER A 136 -10.21 -15.14 -6.38
C SER A 136 -9.98 -14.08 -7.46
N LYS A 137 -10.85 -14.02 -8.48
CA LYS A 137 -10.77 -13.03 -9.57
C LYS A 137 -10.98 -11.60 -9.08
N LEU A 138 -11.98 -11.39 -8.23
CA LEU A 138 -12.29 -10.06 -7.69
C LEU A 138 -11.14 -9.49 -6.86
N VAL A 139 -10.56 -10.30 -5.95
CA VAL A 139 -9.38 -9.89 -5.18
C VAL A 139 -8.22 -9.57 -6.12
N SER A 140 -7.98 -10.42 -7.12
CA SER A 140 -6.88 -10.21 -8.06
C SER A 140 -7.02 -8.90 -8.84
N LYS A 141 -8.23 -8.55 -9.27
CA LYS A 141 -8.51 -7.27 -9.94
C LYS A 141 -8.38 -6.08 -8.99
N ALA A 142 -8.98 -6.16 -7.80
CA ALA A 142 -8.97 -5.08 -6.82
C ALA A 142 -7.55 -4.65 -6.39
N PHE A 143 -6.60 -5.59 -6.34
CA PHE A 143 -5.20 -5.31 -6.00
C PHE A 143 -4.31 -5.06 -7.23
N SER A 144 -4.85 -5.04 -8.45
CA SER A 144 -4.09 -4.73 -9.68
C SER A 144 -3.94 -3.21 -9.90
N TYR A 145 -3.41 -2.50 -8.91
CA TYR A 145 -3.13 -1.06 -8.97
C TYR A 145 -1.63 -0.74 -8.90
N ASP A 146 -1.14 0.04 -9.87
CA ASP A 146 0.27 0.38 -10.09
C ASP A 146 1.18 -0.83 -10.40
N ARG A 147 1.41 -1.06 -11.70
CA ARG A 147 2.17 -2.22 -12.22
C ARG A 147 3.61 -2.27 -11.73
N LYS A 148 4.21 -1.15 -11.34
CA LYS A 148 5.59 -1.11 -10.82
C LYS A 148 5.69 -1.71 -9.42
N LEU A 149 4.56 -1.86 -8.72
CA LEU A 149 4.48 -2.38 -7.36
C LEU A 149 3.91 -3.79 -7.32
N GLN A 150 4.05 -4.57 -8.41
CA GLN A 150 3.44 -5.89 -8.55
C GLN A 150 3.69 -6.82 -7.34
N ARG A 151 4.94 -6.91 -6.86
CA ARG A 151 5.26 -7.73 -5.67
C ARG A 151 4.43 -7.34 -4.45
N ARG A 152 4.39 -6.04 -4.15
CA ARG A 152 3.62 -5.48 -3.03
C ARG A 152 2.12 -5.78 -3.18
N ARG A 153 1.58 -5.63 -4.39
CA ARG A 153 0.18 -5.94 -4.70
C ARG A 153 -0.18 -7.41 -4.48
N ILE A 154 0.72 -8.34 -4.83
CA ILE A 154 0.56 -9.78 -4.55
C ILE A 154 0.50 -10.04 -3.04
N GLU A 155 1.42 -9.44 -2.28
CA GLU A 155 1.48 -9.60 -0.82
C GLU A 155 0.20 -9.06 -0.13
N GLU A 156 -0.31 -7.92 -0.59
CA GLU A 156 -1.58 -7.35 -0.10
C GLU A 156 -2.79 -8.23 -0.44
N ALA A 157 -2.91 -8.71 -1.68
CA ALA A 157 -3.96 -9.64 -2.09
C ALA A 157 -3.92 -10.96 -1.29
N THR A 158 -2.71 -11.48 -1.05
CA THR A 158 -2.50 -12.67 -0.24
C THR A 158 -2.93 -12.44 1.21
N LEU A 159 -2.57 -11.28 1.79
CA LEU A 159 -2.98 -10.91 3.14
C LEU A 159 -4.52 -10.77 3.24
N PHE A 160 -5.16 -10.20 2.22
CA PHE A 160 -6.62 -10.05 2.18
C PHE A 160 -7.33 -11.42 2.25
N CYS A 161 -6.80 -12.43 1.56
CA CYS A 161 -7.34 -13.80 1.56
C CYS A 161 -7.00 -14.61 2.82
N LYS A 162 -6.19 -14.09 3.76
CA LYS A 162 -5.72 -14.85 4.92
C LYS A 162 -6.88 -15.36 5.77
N GLY A 163 -6.92 -16.68 5.97
CA GLY A 163 -7.95 -17.37 6.76
C GLY A 163 -9.33 -17.42 6.10
N ARG A 164 -9.43 -17.16 4.78
CA ARG A 164 -10.66 -17.31 3.99
C ARG A 164 -10.70 -18.69 3.30
N GLN A 165 -11.88 -19.06 2.80
CA GLN A 165 -12.07 -20.28 2.00
C GLN A 165 -11.57 -20.16 0.55
N TYR A 166 -11.15 -18.96 0.14
CA TYR A 166 -10.63 -18.66 -1.19
C TYR A 166 -9.24 -18.03 -1.08
N THR A 167 -8.48 -18.06 -2.17
CA THR A 167 -7.12 -17.50 -2.24
C THR A 167 -6.97 -16.55 -3.43
N HIS A 168 -5.89 -15.79 -3.46
CA HIS A 168 -5.50 -15.00 -4.64
C HIS A 168 -4.85 -15.92 -5.68
N LYS A 169 -5.66 -16.64 -6.46
CA LYS A 169 -5.19 -17.64 -7.43
C LYS A 169 -4.55 -17.02 -8.69
N TYR A 170 -5.05 -15.87 -9.13
CA TYR A 170 -4.64 -15.27 -10.40
C TYR A 170 -3.60 -14.18 -10.13
N PRO A 171 -2.44 -14.14 -10.80
CA PRO A 171 -1.50 -13.06 -10.58
C PRO A 171 -2.16 -11.69 -10.85
N VAL A 172 -1.86 -10.69 -10.02
CA VAL A 172 -2.28 -9.31 -10.31
C VAL A 172 -1.82 -8.90 -11.71
N TYR A 173 -2.67 -8.17 -12.43
CA TYR A 173 -2.54 -7.77 -13.85
C TYR A 173 -2.71 -8.87 -14.91
N THR A 174 -3.33 -10.01 -14.58
CA THR A 174 -3.58 -11.11 -15.56
C THR A 174 -5.04 -11.28 -15.96
N LEU A 175 -5.95 -10.44 -15.46
CA LEU A 175 -7.41 -10.54 -15.65
C LEU A 175 -8.06 -9.22 -16.06
#